data_AF-A0A7Z1N0V3-F1
#
_entry.id   AF-A0A7Z1N0V3-F1
#
_cell.length_a   1.000
_cell.length_b   1.000
_cell.length_c   1.000
_cell.angle_alpha   90.00
_cell.angle_beta   90.00
_cell.angle_gamma   90.00
#
_symmetry.space_group_name_H-M   'P 1'
#
loop_
_entity.id
_entity.type
_entity.pdbx_description
1 polymer ?
#
loop_
_entity_poly.entity_id
_entity_poly.type
_entity_poly.pdbx_seq_one_letter_code
_entity_poly.pdbx_strand_id
1 'polypeptide(L)'
;QETEKQKQEYERESQKTDHKKQKNNELMQEYQKSLNTLKKPINVPYEQETEKVGGLFSKEIQETGNVVISQKDFNEFQKQIKAAQDISEDYEYIKSGRALDDKDKEIREKDDLLNKAVERIENADDNFNQLYENAKPLKENIEIALKLLKILLKELERVLGRNT
;
A
#
# COMPACT_ATOMS: atom_id res chain seq x y z
N GLN A 1 21.56 9.80 20.66
CA GLN A 1 20.10 9.67 20.92
C GLN A 1 19.29 9.76 19.63
N GLU A 2 19.56 10.71 18.73
CA GLU A 2 18.78 10.90 17.48
C GLU A 2 19.02 9.79 16.44
N THR A 3 20.26 9.34 16.27
CA THR A 3 20.64 8.24 15.36
C THR A 3 20.01 6.89 15.75
N GLU A 4 19.81 6.67 17.05
CA GLU A 4 19.24 5.43 17.57
C GLU A 4 17.71 5.40 17.42
N LYS A 5 17.05 6.56 17.54
CA LYS A 5 15.64 6.71 17.17
C LYS A 5 15.40 6.44 15.69
N GLN A 6 16.23 7.01 14.81
CA GLN A 6 16.13 6.79 13.36
C GLN A 6 16.31 5.32 12.99
N LYS A 7 17.26 4.62 13.63
CA LYS A 7 17.47 3.18 13.42
C LYS A 7 16.25 2.35 13.85
N GLN A 8 15.70 2.65 15.03
CA GLN A 8 14.49 1.98 15.53
C GLN A 8 13.27 2.23 14.64
N GLU A 9 13.14 3.44 14.09
CA GLU A 9 12.06 3.81 13.18
C GLU A 9 12.17 3.06 11.85
N TYR A 10 13.37 2.99 11.28
CA TYR A 10 13.65 2.20 10.08
C TYR A 10 13.31 0.70 10.28
N GLU A 11 13.73 0.11 11.40
CA GLU A 11 13.41 -1.29 11.72
C GLU A 11 11.89 -1.52 11.84
N ARG A 12 11.15 -0.60 12.46
CA ARG A 12 9.69 -0.66 12.54
C ARG A 12 9.03 -0.57 11.17
N GLU A 13 9.47 0.34 10.31
CA GLU A 13 8.91 0.49 8.95
C GLU A 13 9.23 -0.73 8.07
N SER A 14 10.43 -1.30 8.21
CA SER A 14 10.80 -2.56 7.55
C SER A 14 9.86 -3.69 7.98
N GLN A 15 9.65 -3.88 9.29
CA GLN A 15 8.77 -4.92 9.83
C GLN A 15 7.32 -4.76 9.34
N LYS A 16 6.79 -3.52 9.31
CA LYS A 16 5.45 -3.25 8.75
C LYS A 16 5.37 -3.64 7.29
N THR A 17 6.41 -3.36 6.51
CA THR A 17 6.49 -3.69 5.09
C THR A 17 6.51 -5.19 4.85
N ASP A 18 7.32 -5.92 5.63
CA ASP A 18 7.43 -7.38 5.50
C ASP A 18 6.13 -8.07 5.88
N HIS A 19 5.48 -7.64 6.97
CA HIS A 19 4.17 -8.14 7.36
C HIS A 19 3.09 -7.88 6.29
N LYS A 20 3.11 -6.71 5.62
CA LYS A 20 2.21 -6.44 4.49
C LYS A 20 2.47 -7.38 3.30
N LYS A 21 3.75 -7.61 2.96
CA LYS A 21 4.13 -8.56 1.89
C LYS A 21 3.65 -9.97 2.19
N GLN A 22 3.82 -10.42 3.44
CA GLN A 22 3.35 -11.73 3.87
C GLN A 22 1.83 -11.86 3.69
N LYS A 23 1.05 -10.91 4.22
CA LYS A 23 -0.42 -10.91 4.08
C LYS A 23 -0.87 -10.91 2.61
N ASN A 24 -0.19 -10.16 1.76
CA ASN A 24 -0.50 -10.14 0.34
C ASN A 24 -0.22 -11.48 -0.35
N ASN A 25 0.88 -12.14 0.01
CA ASN A 25 1.19 -13.48 -0.49
C ASN A 25 0.14 -14.51 -0.05
N GLU A 26 -0.31 -14.46 1.21
CA GLU A 26 -1.38 -15.32 1.73
C GLU A 26 -2.68 -15.10 0.94
N LEU A 27 -3.08 -13.83 0.74
CA LEU A 27 -4.27 -13.48 -0.04
C LEU A 27 -4.19 -14.00 -1.49
N MET A 28 -3.03 -13.84 -2.14
CA MET A 28 -2.81 -14.34 -3.51
C MET A 28 -2.92 -15.87 -3.59
N GLN A 29 -2.46 -16.59 -2.55
CA GLN A 29 -2.60 -18.05 -2.49
C GLN A 29 -4.06 -18.48 -2.34
N GLU A 30 -4.83 -17.78 -1.50
CA GLU A 30 -6.27 -18.04 -1.34
C GLU A 30 -7.03 -17.81 -2.64
N TYR A 31 -6.74 -16.70 -3.32
CA TYR A 31 -7.28 -16.40 -4.64
C TYR A 31 -6.99 -17.50 -5.67
N GLN A 32 -5.72 -17.93 -5.73
CA GLN A 32 -5.33 -18.99 -6.66
C GLN A 32 -6.04 -20.31 -6.36
N LYS A 33 -6.27 -20.62 -5.08
CA LYS A 33 -7.01 -21.82 -4.64
C LYS A 33 -8.47 -21.77 -5.06
N SER A 34 -9.15 -20.63 -4.88
CA SER A 34 -10.53 -20.44 -5.34
C SER A 34 -10.62 -20.57 -6.86
N LEU A 35 -9.70 -19.93 -7.59
CA LEU A 35 -9.64 -19.97 -9.05
C LEU A 35 -9.37 -21.38 -9.58
N ASN A 36 -8.47 -22.13 -8.95
CA ASN A 36 -8.22 -23.55 -9.28
C ASN A 36 -9.44 -24.44 -9.00
N THR A 37 -10.24 -24.10 -7.99
CA THR A 37 -11.47 -24.82 -7.65
C THR A 37 -12.54 -24.59 -8.70
N LEU A 38 -12.70 -23.35 -9.16
CA LEU A 38 -13.68 -22.96 -10.19
C LEU A 38 -13.33 -23.44 -11.60
N LYS A 39 -12.04 -23.65 -11.88
CA LYS A 39 -11.60 -24.25 -13.15
C LYS A 39 -12.00 -25.72 -13.29
N LYS A 40 -12.34 -26.41 -12.19
CA LYS A 40 -12.76 -27.81 -12.25
C LYS A 40 -14.19 -27.89 -12.77
N PRO A 41 -14.45 -28.62 -13.87
CA PRO A 41 -15.80 -28.74 -14.40
C PRO A 41 -16.72 -29.43 -13.40
N ILE A 42 -17.98 -28.99 -13.35
CA ILE A 42 -19.02 -29.61 -12.54
C ILE A 42 -19.59 -30.78 -13.34
N ASN A 43 -19.10 -31.98 -13.06
CA ASN A 43 -19.66 -33.21 -13.60
C ASN A 43 -20.10 -34.09 -12.42
N VAL A 44 -21.36 -33.94 -12.02
CA VAL A 44 -21.93 -34.64 -10.86
C VAL A 44 -22.76 -35.82 -11.35
N PRO A 45 -22.34 -37.07 -11.09
CA PRO A 45 -23.18 -38.23 -11.36
C PRO A 45 -24.40 -38.22 -10.44
N TYR A 46 -25.53 -38.67 -10.96
CA TYR A 46 -26.79 -38.75 -10.23
C TYR A 46 -27.50 -40.08 -10.49
N GLU A 47 -28.34 -40.47 -9.55
CA GLU A 47 -29.23 -41.63 -9.63
C GLU A 47 -30.69 -41.17 -9.54
N GLN A 48 -31.61 -41.91 -10.16
CA GLN A 48 -33.05 -41.69 -9.98
C GLN A 48 -33.45 -42.21 -8.59
N GLU A 49 -34.15 -41.38 -7.82
CA GLU A 49 -34.76 -41.85 -6.57
C GLU A 49 -35.95 -42.74 -6.90
N THR A 50 -36.03 -43.88 -6.22
CA THR A 50 -37.11 -44.83 -6.39
C THR A 50 -37.78 -45.11 -5.05
N GLU A 51 -39.09 -45.27 -5.08
CA GLU A 51 -39.87 -45.65 -3.91
C GLU A 51 -40.66 -46.93 -4.17
N LYS A 52 -40.98 -47.65 -3.10
CA LYS A 52 -41.82 -48.85 -3.16
C LYS A 52 -43.26 -48.44 -2.97
N VAL A 53 -44.06 -48.56 -4.03
CA VAL A 53 -45.50 -48.31 -4.02
C VAL A 53 -46.28 -49.62 -4.14
N GLY A 54 -47.49 -49.66 -3.57
CA GLY A 54 -48.39 -50.82 -3.62
C GLY A 54 -48.72 -51.44 -2.25
N GLY A 55 -49.83 -52.19 -2.21
CA GLY A 55 -50.38 -52.79 -0.99
C GLY A 55 -49.69 -54.08 -0.52
N LEU A 56 -50.22 -54.70 0.54
CA LEU A 56 -49.63 -55.85 1.25
C LEU A 56 -49.15 -57.03 0.36
N PHE A 57 -49.69 -57.16 -0.85
CA PHE A 57 -49.49 -58.29 -1.76
C PHE A 57 -48.75 -57.95 -3.07
N SER A 58 -48.44 -56.67 -3.33
CA SER A 58 -47.74 -56.23 -4.55
C SER A 58 -46.85 -55.04 -4.23
N LYS A 59 -45.53 -55.20 -4.35
CA LYS A 59 -44.55 -54.11 -4.27
C LYS A 59 -44.06 -53.81 -5.69
N GLU A 60 -44.40 -52.65 -6.19
CA GLU A 60 -43.84 -52.08 -7.42
C GLU A 60 -42.81 -51.01 -7.03
N ILE A 61 -41.68 -50.95 -7.74
CA ILE A 61 -40.70 -49.88 -7.59
C ILE A 61 -41.04 -48.84 -8.65
N GLN A 62 -41.36 -47.62 -8.23
CA GLN A 62 -41.62 -46.50 -9.14
C GLN A 62 -40.59 -45.40 -8.90
N GLU A 63 -40.15 -44.76 -9.97
CA GLU A 63 -39.32 -43.56 -9.89
C GLU A 63 -40.15 -42.42 -9.29
N THR A 64 -39.61 -41.72 -8.30
CA THR A 64 -40.31 -40.59 -7.64
C THR A 64 -40.28 -39.32 -8.51
N GLY A 65 -39.47 -39.31 -9.57
CA GLY A 65 -39.15 -38.14 -10.36
C GLY A 65 -38.05 -37.25 -9.76
N ASN A 66 -37.53 -37.60 -8.58
CA ASN A 66 -36.39 -36.92 -7.97
C ASN A 66 -35.08 -37.61 -8.39
N VAL A 67 -33.98 -36.84 -8.32
CA VAL A 67 -32.62 -37.36 -8.48
C VAL A 67 -31.82 -37.18 -7.20
N VAL A 68 -30.96 -38.14 -6.92
CA VAL A 68 -30.06 -38.15 -5.76
C VAL A 68 -28.61 -38.15 -6.24
N ILE A 69 -27.78 -37.38 -5.54
CA ILE A 69 -26.34 -37.31 -5.76
C ILE A 69 -25.61 -37.79 -4.52
N SER A 70 -24.36 -38.22 -4.68
CA SER A 70 -23.57 -38.64 -3.52
C SER A 70 -23.27 -37.44 -2.60
N GLN A 71 -23.20 -37.69 -1.30
CA GLN A 71 -22.81 -36.66 -0.33
C GLN A 71 -21.43 -36.05 -0.67
N LYS A 72 -20.53 -36.86 -1.23
CA LYS A 72 -19.20 -36.40 -1.65
C LYS A 72 -19.32 -35.35 -2.75
N ASP A 73 -20.11 -35.62 -3.78
CA ASP A 73 -20.27 -34.71 -4.92
C ASP A 73 -21.01 -33.43 -4.50
N PHE A 74 -22.01 -33.55 -3.62
CA PHE A 74 -22.65 -32.39 -3.01
C PHE A 74 -21.65 -31.50 -2.26
N ASN A 75 -20.76 -32.11 -1.45
CA ASN A 75 -19.74 -31.37 -0.72
C ASN A 75 -18.70 -30.71 -1.65
N GLU A 76 -18.36 -31.35 -2.77
CA GLU A 76 -17.49 -30.75 -3.80
C GLU A 76 -18.17 -29.56 -4.48
N PHE A 77 -19.46 -29.68 -4.81
CA PHE A 77 -20.25 -28.59 -5.36
C PHE A 77 -20.35 -27.40 -4.40
N GLN A 78 -20.58 -27.64 -3.11
CA GLN A 78 -20.57 -26.60 -2.08
C GLN A 78 -19.24 -25.84 -2.01
N LYS A 79 -18.10 -26.54 -2.13
CA LYS A 79 -16.77 -25.90 -2.17
C LYS A 79 -16.62 -24.98 -3.38
N GLN A 80 -17.17 -25.36 -4.54
CA GLN A 80 -17.14 -24.52 -5.74
C GLN A 80 -18.03 -23.29 -5.60
N ILE A 81 -19.24 -23.43 -5.04
CA ILE A 81 -20.12 -22.28 -4.75
C ILE A 81 -19.40 -21.28 -3.84
N LYS A 82 -18.78 -21.77 -2.76
CA LYS A 82 -18.04 -20.90 -1.84
C LYS A 82 -16.88 -20.19 -2.53
N ALA A 83 -16.09 -20.91 -3.33
CA ALA A 83 -15.01 -20.32 -4.10
C ALA A 83 -15.52 -19.24 -5.08
N ALA A 84 -16.71 -19.40 -5.67
CA ALA A 84 -17.32 -18.41 -6.54
C ALA A 84 -17.75 -17.16 -5.75
N GLN A 85 -18.39 -17.35 -4.59
CA GLN A 85 -18.79 -16.27 -3.70
C GLN A 85 -17.58 -15.44 -3.27
N ASP A 86 -16.52 -16.11 -2.81
CA ASP A 86 -15.29 -15.50 -2.30
C ASP A 86 -14.62 -14.56 -3.32
N ILE A 87 -14.80 -14.78 -4.63
CA ILE A 87 -14.19 -13.94 -5.68
C ILE A 87 -15.17 -13.05 -6.44
N SER A 88 -16.48 -13.21 -6.23
CA SER A 88 -17.51 -12.59 -7.08
C SER A 88 -17.55 -11.07 -6.94
N GLU A 89 -17.44 -10.56 -5.71
CA GLU A 89 -17.48 -9.13 -5.42
C GLU A 89 -16.28 -8.42 -6.04
N ASP A 90 -15.07 -8.95 -5.82
CA ASP A 90 -13.84 -8.39 -6.38
C ASP A 90 -13.82 -8.49 -7.91
N TYR A 91 -14.33 -9.59 -8.48
CA TYR A 91 -14.50 -9.71 -9.93
C TYR A 91 -15.43 -8.63 -10.48
N GLU A 92 -16.60 -8.42 -9.89
CA GLU A 92 -17.54 -7.40 -10.36
C GLU A 92 -17.03 -5.98 -10.11
N TYR A 93 -16.30 -5.74 -9.01
CA TYR A 93 -15.63 -4.47 -8.77
C TYR A 93 -14.58 -4.15 -9.86
N ILE A 94 -13.71 -5.10 -10.19
CA ILE A 94 -12.70 -4.95 -11.24
C ILE A 94 -13.36 -4.80 -12.62
N LYS A 95 -14.31 -5.69 -12.94
CA LYS A 95 -15.03 -5.70 -14.22
C LYS A 95 -15.83 -4.42 -14.46
N SER A 96 -16.38 -3.82 -13.40
CA SER A 96 -17.12 -2.56 -13.50
C SER A 96 -16.25 -1.34 -13.82
N GLY A 97 -14.91 -1.47 -13.84
CA GLY A 97 -13.98 -0.37 -14.05
C GLY A 97 -13.74 0.50 -12.81
N ARG A 98 -14.57 0.36 -11.76
CA ARG A 98 -14.45 1.13 -10.51
C ARG A 98 -13.07 1.03 -9.85
N ALA A 99 -12.44 -0.14 -9.92
CA ALA A 99 -11.09 -0.34 -9.41
C ALA A 99 -10.04 0.59 -10.06
N LEU A 100 -10.18 0.84 -11.37
CA LEU A 100 -9.30 1.76 -12.09
C LEU A 100 -9.65 3.21 -11.76
N ASP A 101 -10.94 3.55 -11.75
CA ASP A 101 -11.40 4.91 -11.45
C ASP A 101 -10.96 5.39 -10.05
N ASP A 102 -11.06 4.52 -9.05
CA ASP A 102 -10.63 4.80 -7.68
C ASP A 102 -9.12 5.02 -7.61
N LYS A 103 -8.34 4.23 -8.37
CA LYS A 103 -6.88 4.38 -8.44
C LYS A 103 -6.47 5.66 -9.15
N ASP A 104 -7.12 6.00 -10.26
CA ASP A 104 -6.88 7.25 -10.97
C ASP A 104 -7.21 8.48 -10.11
N LYS A 105 -8.27 8.39 -9.29
CA LYS A 105 -8.59 9.42 -8.31
C LYS A 105 -7.49 9.56 -7.26
N GLU A 106 -7.02 8.46 -6.69
CA GLU A 106 -5.94 8.45 -5.70
C GLU A 106 -4.64 9.03 -6.28
N ILE A 107 -4.32 8.71 -7.54
CA ILE A 107 -3.15 9.27 -8.25
C ILE A 107 -3.29 10.78 -8.39
N ARG A 108 -4.44 11.27 -8.89
CA ARG A 108 -4.68 12.71 -9.06
C ARG A 108 -4.54 13.48 -7.74
N GLU A 109 -5.07 12.94 -6.65
CA GLU A 109 -4.95 13.56 -5.32
C GLU A 109 -3.49 13.61 -4.84
N LYS A 110 -2.71 12.55 -5.07
CA LYS A 110 -1.28 12.52 -4.73
C LYS A 110 -0.46 13.46 -5.59
N ASP A 111 -0.77 13.56 -6.87
CA ASP A 111 -0.08 14.49 -7.78
C ASP A 111 -0.33 15.94 -7.39
N ASP A 112 -1.56 16.30 -7.01
CA ASP A 112 -1.87 17.65 -6.50
C ASP A 112 -1.10 17.98 -5.21
N LEU A 113 -1.00 17.03 -4.28
CA LEU A 113 -0.19 17.18 -3.07
C LEU A 113 1.30 17.33 -3.39
N LEU A 114 1.81 16.56 -4.34
CA LEU A 114 3.20 16.63 -4.76
C LEU A 114 3.50 17.99 -5.39
N ASN A 115 2.64 18.47 -6.29
CA ASN A 115 2.80 19.77 -6.94
C ASN A 115 2.84 20.91 -5.91
N LYS A 116 1.94 20.89 -4.92
CA LYS A 116 1.95 21.86 -3.81
C LYS A 116 3.22 21.78 -2.96
N ALA A 117 3.77 20.59 -2.76
CA ALA A 117 5.01 20.42 -2.02
C ALA A 117 6.22 20.96 -2.81
N VAL A 118 6.27 20.69 -4.12
CA VAL A 118 7.29 21.22 -5.02
C VAL A 118 7.26 22.74 -5.04
N GLU A 119 6.08 23.34 -5.23
CA GLU A 119 5.92 24.81 -5.22
C GLU A 119 6.41 25.44 -3.90
N ARG A 120 6.14 24.79 -2.76
CA ARG A 120 6.66 25.25 -1.46
C ARG A 120 8.18 25.16 -1.36
N ILE A 121 8.78 24.11 -1.91
CA ILE A 121 10.23 23.92 -1.93
C ILE A 121 10.89 24.98 -2.81
N GLU A 122 10.35 25.22 -4.02
CA GLU A 122 10.84 26.25 -4.94
C GLU A 122 10.80 27.64 -4.28
N ASN A 123 9.66 27.99 -3.68
CA ASN A 123 9.53 29.25 -2.93
C ASN A 123 10.51 29.35 -1.74
N ALA A 124 10.79 28.24 -1.06
CA ALA A 124 11.75 28.21 0.04
C ALA A 124 13.19 28.39 -0.47
N ASP A 125 13.54 27.79 -1.61
CA ASP A 125 14.84 27.91 -2.25
C ASP A 125 15.09 29.35 -2.73
N ASP A 126 14.09 29.98 -3.37
CA ASP A 126 14.16 31.39 -3.78
C ASP A 126 14.35 32.32 -2.56
N ASN A 127 13.60 32.10 -1.48
CA ASN A 127 13.76 32.86 -0.25
C ASN A 127 15.14 32.66 0.38
N PHE A 128 15.66 31.43 0.36
CA PHE A 128 17.00 31.12 0.87
C PHE A 128 18.08 31.84 0.05
N ASN A 129 17.99 31.81 -1.27
CA ASN A 129 18.91 32.51 -2.17
C ASN A 129 18.90 34.03 -1.95
N GLN A 130 17.72 34.63 -1.78
CA GLN A 130 17.60 36.06 -1.45
C GLN A 130 18.26 36.40 -0.11
N LEU A 131 18.01 35.59 0.93
CA LEU A 131 18.64 35.78 2.24
C LEU A 131 20.17 35.64 2.15
N TYR A 132 20.66 34.69 1.38
CA TYR A 132 22.09 34.48 1.17
C TYR A 132 22.75 35.69 0.50
N GLU A 133 22.17 36.20 -0.60
CA GLU A 133 22.68 37.40 -1.28
C GLU A 133 22.62 38.64 -0.38
N ASN A 134 21.57 38.79 0.43
CA ASN A 134 21.46 39.89 1.40
C ASN A 134 22.47 39.79 2.55
N ALA A 135 22.89 38.59 2.93
CA ALA A 135 23.89 38.37 3.98
C ALA A 135 25.34 38.58 3.50
N LYS A 136 25.59 38.49 2.20
CA LYS A 136 26.91 38.71 1.58
C LYS A 136 27.54 40.07 1.91
N PRO A 137 26.86 41.23 1.74
CA PRO A 137 27.44 42.52 2.09
C PRO A 137 27.70 42.66 3.60
N LEU A 138 26.91 42.01 4.45
CA LEU A 138 27.16 42.00 5.90
C LEU A 138 28.48 41.30 6.22
N LYS A 139 28.77 40.16 5.57
CA LYS A 139 30.05 39.47 5.72
C LYS A 139 31.22 40.34 5.26
N GLU A 140 31.11 40.99 4.11
CA GLU A 140 32.14 41.90 3.58
C GLU A 140 32.40 43.09 4.53
N ASN A 141 31.34 43.68 5.08
CA ASN A 141 31.44 44.77 6.04
C ASN A 141 32.12 44.34 7.34
N ILE A 142 31.84 43.13 7.84
CA ILE A 142 32.53 42.57 9.02
C ILE A 142 34.02 42.37 8.74
N GLU A 143 34.38 41.87 7.56
CA GLU A 143 35.80 41.73 7.17
C GLU A 143 36.52 43.08 7.10
N ILE A 144 35.87 44.12 6.57
CA ILE A 144 36.42 45.49 6.55
C ILE A 144 36.57 46.03 7.98
N ALA A 145 35.54 45.91 8.82
CA ALA A 145 35.58 46.37 10.21
C ALA A 145 36.71 45.69 11.00
N LEU A 146 36.92 44.38 10.81
CA LEU A 146 38.01 43.63 11.43
C LEU A 146 39.39 44.12 10.96
N LYS A 147 39.56 44.48 9.68
CA LYS A 147 40.80 45.06 9.16
C LYS A 147 41.08 46.43 9.80
N LEU A 148 40.07 47.29 9.88
CA LEU A 148 40.19 48.61 10.51
C LEU A 148 40.52 48.51 12.00
N LEU A 149 39.85 47.60 12.73
CA LEU A 149 40.13 47.35 14.13
C LEU A 149 41.58 46.92 14.36
N LYS A 150 42.11 46.02 13.51
CA LYS A 150 43.52 45.61 13.58
C LYS A 150 44.50 46.77 13.36
N ILE A 151 44.18 47.70 12.45
CA ILE A 151 45.01 48.89 12.20
C ILE A 151 44.98 49.80 13.44
N LEU A 152 43.79 50.09 13.97
CA LEU A 152 43.63 50.94 15.16
C LEU A 152 44.35 50.36 16.38
N LEU A 153 44.29 49.04 16.59
CA LEU A 153 45.00 48.37 17.68
C LEU A 153 46.52 48.54 17.56
N LYS A 154 47.09 48.37 16.36
CA LYS A 154 48.52 48.60 16.11
C LYS A 154 48.93 50.06 16.36
N GLU A 155 48.09 51.01 15.95
CA GLU A 155 48.33 52.44 16.18
C GLU A 155 48.34 52.76 17.68
N LEU A 156 47.39 52.19 18.45
CA LEU A 156 47.33 52.34 19.90
C LEU A 156 48.54 51.71 20.60
N GLU A 157 48.97 50.51 20.20
CA GLU A 157 50.18 49.87 20.72
C GLU A 157 51.43 50.75 20.49
N ARG A 158 51.53 51.37 19.31
CA ARG A 158 52.60 52.34 18.98
C ARG A 158 52.56 53.56 19.89
N VAL A 159 51.40 54.19 20.06
CA VAL A 159 51.24 55.41 20.89
C VAL A 159 51.53 55.12 22.37
N LEU A 160 51.17 53.93 22.85
CA LEU A 160 51.43 53.49 24.23
C LEU A 160 52.86 53.01 24.48
N GLY A 161 53.76 53.11 23.48
CA GLY A 161 55.16 52.71 23.61
C GLY A 161 55.36 51.20 23.79
N ARG A 162 54.38 50.38 23.39
CA ARG A 162 54.41 48.91 23.51
C ARG A 162 54.95 48.21 22.25
N ASN A 163 55.74 48.92 21.43
CA ASN A 163 56.38 48.35 20.26
C ASN A 163 57.50 47.37 20.67
N THR A 164 57.20 46.08 20.68
CA THR A 164 58.17 44.99 20.47
C THR A 164 57.87 44.30 19.15
#